data_AF-A0A0Q4ULH1-F1
#
_entry.id   AF-A0A0Q4ULH1-F1
#
_cell.length_a   1.000
_cell.length_b   1.000
_cell.length_c   1.000
_cell.angle_alpha   90.00
_cell.angle_beta   90.00
_cell.angle_gamma   90.00
#
_symmetry.space_group_name_H-M   'P 1'
#
loop_
_entity.id
_entity.type
_entity.pdbx_description
1 polymer ?
#
loop_
_entity_poly.entity_id
_entity_poly.type
_entity_poly.pdbx_seq_one_letter_code
_entity_poly.pdbx_strand_id
1 'polypeptide(L)'
;MAVAGQVKDALLRVCLLTLFATPLLFASGPFAAAQWGDSYDTPRGDSYYAPRRRPREEGDYGGRQANRRYAPPPQEAPRQFYWPWEDRPQQVQPTPAPVPSARPTRPRPPTIGESQRSYTRRPRPAPVVAQPKPVQPKAEPSIRIAVFGDSLANSLGRGLDDVFEDNADVAILDRSKADSGLVRKDVVDWPKAAEDFLKTSPKVAYAVVMLGANDRQPIREGTETVEPGTERWREIYRDRVDALAKVFAAQKIPFIWVGAPPMRSEPLTKDIATINDLIRDRVAKAGGTYVDIWPGFVDDRNRFTMTGPDLEGQEAKLRTSDGVHFTKAGSRKVAHFADVELKRLMGTNPTEAPTVAPVATVPGPLLDGEAPKLDDTAAIDRQITSMLPSLPEPPGIPALPVKPAFGPVIPLGRAEVTPGGTLISGRQRDGDASGNVERVLQRGSAPMPQPGRADDFKWPPG
;
A
#
# COMPACT_ATOMS: atom_id res chain seq x y z
N MET A 1 63.92 23.65 -34.38
CA MET A 1 62.85 24.19 -35.25
C MET A 1 62.67 23.23 -36.42
N ALA A 2 61.48 22.83 -36.85
CA ALA A 2 60.13 22.97 -36.26
C ALA A 2 59.32 21.69 -36.59
N VAL A 3 58.16 21.49 -35.97
CA VAL A 3 57.46 20.18 -35.95
C VAL A 3 56.07 20.24 -36.61
N ALA A 4 55.80 19.24 -37.45
CA ALA A 4 54.51 18.72 -37.94
C ALA A 4 53.52 19.65 -38.69
N GLY A 5 52.98 19.12 -39.79
CA GLY A 5 51.82 19.68 -40.49
C GLY A 5 51.18 18.67 -41.46
N GLN A 6 49.86 18.48 -41.33
CA GLN A 6 48.92 17.95 -42.32
C GLN A 6 49.20 16.58 -42.99
N VAL A 7 48.66 15.50 -42.40
CA VAL A 7 48.08 14.37 -43.15
C VAL A 7 46.66 14.09 -42.64
N LYS A 8 45.75 15.01 -42.96
CA LYS A 8 44.28 14.90 -42.80
C LYS A 8 43.62 15.86 -43.80
N ASP A 9 43.21 15.34 -44.96
CA ASP A 9 42.12 15.88 -45.81
C ASP A 9 41.98 15.01 -47.06
N ALA A 10 41.28 13.87 -46.93
CA ALA A 10 40.85 13.03 -48.03
C ALA A 10 39.53 12.33 -47.65
N LEU A 11 38.70 12.00 -48.65
CA LEU A 11 37.42 11.30 -48.51
C LEU A 11 36.30 12.08 -47.79
N LEU A 12 36.05 13.32 -48.24
CA LEU A 12 34.78 14.00 -48.03
C LEU A 12 34.35 14.70 -49.35
N ARG A 13 33.08 14.49 -49.76
CA ARG A 13 32.35 15.12 -50.90
C ARG A 13 32.52 14.56 -52.33
N VAL A 14 31.74 13.52 -52.61
CA VAL A 14 31.08 13.17 -53.90
C VAL A 14 29.72 12.60 -53.47
N CYS A 15 28.52 13.18 -53.63
CA CYS A 15 27.88 14.08 -54.61
C CYS A 15 27.84 13.47 -56.04
N LEU A 16 26.68 13.19 -56.67
CA LEU A 16 25.27 13.44 -56.34
C LEU A 16 24.34 12.56 -57.24
N LEU A 17 23.02 12.52 -56.95
CA LEU A 17 21.90 12.15 -57.87
C LEU A 17 21.77 10.73 -58.47
N THR A 18 20.74 9.98 -58.01
CA THR A 18 19.66 9.30 -58.80
C THR A 18 18.72 8.60 -57.78
N LEU A 19 17.56 9.13 -57.38
CA LEU A 19 16.25 9.35 -58.04
C LEU A 19 15.43 8.09 -58.40
N PHE A 20 14.29 7.94 -57.69
CA PHE A 20 13.08 7.13 -57.93
C PHE A 20 13.16 5.61 -58.13
N ALA A 21 12.71 4.87 -57.10
CA ALA A 21 11.51 4.01 -57.18
C ALA A 21 11.01 3.61 -55.77
N THR A 22 9.68 3.63 -55.56
CA THR A 22 9.00 3.10 -54.35
C THR A 22 7.94 2.08 -54.79
N PRO A 23 7.58 1.10 -53.95
CA PRO A 23 6.31 1.26 -53.24
C PRO A 23 6.33 0.80 -51.77
N LEU A 24 5.25 1.09 -51.05
CA LEU A 24 5.03 0.72 -49.64
C LEU A 24 4.59 -0.74 -49.51
N LEU A 25 4.95 -1.38 -48.39
CA LEU A 25 4.05 -2.29 -47.68
C LEU A 25 4.09 -1.99 -46.17
N PHE A 26 3.02 -1.38 -45.66
CA PHE A 26 2.69 -1.37 -44.23
C PHE A 26 1.90 -2.63 -43.91
N ALA A 27 2.25 -3.32 -42.82
CA ALA A 27 1.44 -4.39 -42.24
C ALA A 27 1.41 -4.26 -40.71
N SER A 28 0.38 -3.59 -40.19
CA SER A 28 0.18 -3.40 -38.75
C SER A 28 -0.38 -4.68 -38.11
N GLY A 29 0.43 -5.37 -37.30
CA GLY A 29 -0.06 -6.43 -36.41
C GLY A 29 -0.92 -5.84 -35.29
N PRO A 30 -2.07 -6.45 -34.94
CA PRO A 30 -2.97 -5.92 -33.93
C PRO A 30 -2.46 -6.14 -32.50
N PHE A 31 -2.76 -5.18 -31.61
CA PHE A 31 -2.50 -5.31 -30.17
C PHE A 31 -3.39 -6.40 -29.56
N ALA A 32 -2.79 -7.45 -29.00
CA ALA A 32 -3.50 -8.49 -28.27
C ALA A 32 -3.86 -8.02 -26.84
N ALA A 33 -5.05 -7.45 -26.67
CA ALA A 33 -5.61 -7.17 -25.35
C ALA A 33 -6.03 -8.49 -24.68
N ALA A 34 -5.26 -8.92 -23.67
CA ALA A 34 -5.56 -10.13 -22.90
C ALA A 34 -6.74 -9.89 -21.94
N GLN A 35 -7.96 -10.11 -22.44
CA GLN A 35 -9.16 -10.16 -21.60
C GLN A 35 -9.07 -11.37 -20.66
N TRP A 36 -9.33 -11.15 -19.37
CA TRP A 36 -9.51 -12.25 -18.41
C TRP A 36 -10.91 -12.83 -18.58
N GLY A 37 -10.99 -14.09 -18.97
CA GLY A 37 -12.24 -14.85 -19.08
C GLY A 37 -12.10 -16.21 -18.43
N ASP A 38 -13.10 -16.61 -17.65
CA ASP A 38 -13.10 -17.87 -16.90
C ASP A 38 -13.10 -19.10 -17.81
N SER A 39 -12.36 -20.14 -17.42
CA SER A 39 -12.33 -21.43 -18.12
C SER A 39 -11.88 -22.58 -17.20
N TYR A 40 -12.70 -22.89 -16.20
CA TYR A 40 -12.63 -24.14 -15.44
C TYR A 40 -14.02 -24.72 -15.18
N ASP A 41 -14.57 -25.45 -16.15
CA ASP A 41 -15.41 -26.61 -15.86
C ASP A 41 -15.50 -27.57 -17.06
N THR A 42 -15.08 -28.83 -16.89
CA THR A 42 -15.23 -29.90 -17.91
C THR A 42 -15.33 -31.29 -17.25
N PRO A 43 -16.54 -31.86 -17.14
CA PRO A 43 -16.73 -33.27 -16.81
C PRO A 43 -17.62 -34.03 -17.83
N ARG A 44 -17.00 -34.92 -18.62
CA ARG A 44 -17.57 -36.12 -19.28
C ARG A 44 -16.44 -37.17 -19.28
N GLY A 45 -16.65 -38.48 -19.08
CA GLY A 45 -17.81 -39.32 -19.35
C GLY A 45 -17.59 -40.08 -20.67
N ASP A 46 -18.00 -41.34 -20.91
CA ASP A 46 -18.56 -42.42 -20.08
C ASP A 46 -18.18 -43.76 -20.78
N SER A 47 -18.59 -45.00 -20.46
CA SER A 47 -19.51 -45.61 -19.47
C SER A 47 -19.15 -47.10 -19.28
N TYR A 48 -19.56 -47.75 -18.18
CA TYR A 48 -19.82 -49.21 -18.14
C TYR A 48 -20.89 -49.54 -17.09
N TYR A 49 -21.86 -50.38 -17.44
CA TYR A 49 -22.99 -50.77 -16.57
C TYR A 49 -23.31 -52.26 -16.73
N ALA A 50 -23.54 -52.98 -15.63
CA ALA A 50 -24.07 -54.34 -15.62
C ALA A 50 -25.03 -54.50 -14.42
N PRO A 51 -26.26 -55.03 -14.59
CA PRO A 51 -27.32 -54.85 -13.59
C PRO A 51 -27.49 -56.02 -12.61
N ARG A 52 -27.99 -55.72 -11.40
CA ARG A 52 -28.70 -56.70 -10.56
C ARG A 52 -29.98 -56.09 -9.98
N ARG A 53 -31.08 -56.87 -10.03
CA ARG A 53 -32.40 -56.50 -9.50
C ARG A 53 -32.50 -56.85 -8.01
N ARG A 54 -33.29 -56.07 -7.25
CA ARG A 54 -34.34 -56.57 -6.33
C ARG A 54 -35.31 -55.43 -6.00
N PRO A 55 -36.62 -55.70 -5.84
CA PRO A 55 -37.62 -54.67 -5.49
C PRO A 55 -37.65 -54.40 -3.98
N ARG A 56 -38.31 -53.31 -3.59
CA ARG A 56 -38.85 -53.09 -2.24
C ARG A 56 -40.24 -52.47 -2.38
N GLU A 57 -41.15 -52.83 -1.46
CA GLU A 57 -42.59 -52.61 -1.60
C GLU A 57 -43.08 -51.18 -1.36
N GLU A 58 -44.37 -51.00 -1.65
CA GLU A 58 -45.16 -49.77 -1.50
C GLU A 58 -45.29 -49.30 -0.04
N GLY A 59 -45.59 -48.01 0.13
CA GLY A 59 -45.86 -47.37 1.41
C GLY A 59 -46.64 -46.08 1.18
N ASP A 60 -47.93 -46.20 0.85
CA ASP A 60 -48.82 -45.06 0.58
C ASP A 60 -49.09 -44.23 1.83
N TYR A 61 -48.86 -42.92 1.72
CA TYR A 61 -49.48 -41.88 2.55
C TYR A 61 -49.66 -40.60 1.73
N GLY A 62 -50.82 -40.46 1.09
CA GLY A 62 -51.16 -39.31 0.25
C GLY A 62 -51.21 -37.96 0.99
N GLY A 63 -50.48 -36.97 0.49
CA GLY A 63 -50.48 -35.57 0.97
C GLY A 63 -50.62 -34.58 -0.18
N ARG A 64 -51.75 -33.87 -0.27
CA ARG A 64 -52.09 -32.99 -1.41
C ARG A 64 -51.11 -31.83 -1.59
N GLN A 65 -50.45 -31.74 -2.75
CA GLN A 65 -49.89 -30.48 -3.27
C GLN A 65 -50.25 -30.29 -4.75
N ALA A 66 -50.23 -29.03 -5.21
CA ALA A 66 -50.99 -28.61 -6.39
C ALA A 66 -50.31 -28.91 -7.75
N ASN A 67 -51.13 -29.13 -8.77
CA ASN A 67 -50.74 -29.28 -10.18
C ASN A 67 -50.03 -28.03 -10.72
N ARG A 68 -48.71 -27.93 -10.56
CA ARG A 68 -47.86 -27.10 -11.43
C ARG A 68 -47.60 -27.86 -12.72
N ARG A 69 -48.32 -27.50 -13.80
CA ARG A 69 -47.95 -27.90 -15.15
C ARG A 69 -46.56 -27.33 -15.46
N TYR A 70 -45.55 -28.18 -15.50
CA TYR A 70 -44.21 -27.81 -15.93
C TYR A 70 -44.24 -27.65 -17.46
N ALA A 71 -44.25 -26.40 -17.94
CA ALA A 71 -43.99 -26.11 -19.34
C ALA A 71 -42.46 -26.16 -19.54
N PRO A 72 -41.93 -26.97 -20.47
CA PRO A 72 -40.51 -26.90 -20.80
C PRO A 72 -40.19 -25.52 -21.42
N PRO A 73 -38.98 -24.98 -21.21
CA PRO A 73 -38.56 -23.78 -21.92
C PRO A 73 -38.55 -24.03 -23.43
N PRO A 74 -38.85 -23.03 -24.27
CA PRO A 74 -38.72 -23.18 -25.72
C PRO A 74 -37.28 -23.51 -26.06
N GLN A 75 -37.07 -24.55 -26.86
CA GLN A 75 -35.76 -24.86 -27.41
C GLN A 75 -35.37 -23.75 -28.38
N GLU A 76 -34.30 -22.98 -28.06
CA GLU A 76 -33.66 -22.17 -29.09
C GLU A 76 -33.18 -23.10 -30.21
N ALA A 77 -33.57 -22.82 -31.45
CA ALA A 77 -33.06 -23.54 -32.60
C ALA A 77 -31.52 -23.39 -32.67
N PRO A 78 -30.78 -24.45 -33.04
CA PRO A 78 -29.33 -24.40 -33.06
C PRO A 78 -28.85 -23.27 -33.98
N ARG A 79 -28.17 -22.28 -33.39
CA ARG A 79 -27.70 -21.08 -34.09
C ARG A 79 -26.69 -21.49 -35.16
N GLN A 80 -27.09 -21.43 -36.44
CA GLN A 80 -26.23 -21.81 -37.55
C GLN A 80 -25.01 -20.88 -37.61
N PHE A 81 -23.83 -21.46 -37.49
CA PHE A 81 -22.56 -20.76 -37.57
C PHE A 81 -22.20 -20.53 -39.05
N TYR A 82 -22.04 -19.26 -39.43
CA TYR A 82 -21.55 -18.83 -40.74
C TYR A 82 -20.13 -18.26 -40.58
N TRP A 83 -19.26 -18.57 -41.53
CA TRP A 83 -17.87 -18.11 -41.51
C TRP A 83 -17.76 -16.60 -41.82
N PRO A 84 -16.68 -15.91 -41.38
CA PRO A 84 -16.52 -14.46 -41.56
C PRO A 84 -16.45 -13.97 -43.02
N TRP A 85 -16.40 -14.87 -43.99
CA TRP A 85 -16.28 -14.61 -45.43
C TRP A 85 -17.45 -15.18 -46.25
N GLU A 86 -18.54 -15.61 -45.62
CA GLU A 86 -19.75 -16.05 -46.31
C GLU A 86 -20.80 -14.92 -46.38
N ASP A 87 -21.20 -14.57 -47.60
CA ASP A 87 -22.28 -13.61 -47.84
C ASP A 87 -23.63 -14.16 -47.32
N ARG A 88 -24.24 -13.42 -46.39
CA ARG A 88 -25.49 -13.84 -45.76
C ARG A 88 -26.70 -13.46 -46.62
N PRO A 89 -27.66 -14.37 -46.85
CA PRO A 89 -28.93 -13.99 -47.46
C PRO A 89 -29.66 -12.98 -46.57
N GLN A 90 -30.05 -11.85 -47.15
CA GLN A 90 -30.63 -10.73 -46.43
C GLN A 90 -32.02 -11.10 -45.88
N GLN A 91 -32.17 -11.13 -44.55
CA GLN A 91 -33.44 -11.46 -43.92
C GLN A 91 -34.49 -10.38 -44.21
N VAL A 92 -35.53 -10.76 -44.95
CA VAL A 92 -36.69 -9.91 -45.23
C VAL A 92 -37.46 -9.66 -43.93
N GLN A 93 -37.66 -8.39 -43.58
CA GLN A 93 -38.44 -8.02 -42.40
C GLN A 93 -39.92 -8.37 -42.60
N PRO A 94 -40.58 -9.05 -41.64
CA PRO A 94 -42.00 -9.35 -41.74
C PRO A 94 -42.85 -8.08 -41.57
N THR A 95 -43.72 -7.82 -42.55
CA THR A 95 -44.64 -6.67 -42.56
C THR A 95 -45.62 -6.72 -41.37
N PRO A 96 -45.88 -5.61 -40.65
CA PRO A 96 -46.87 -5.60 -39.57
C PRO A 96 -48.30 -5.85 -40.10
N ALA A 97 -49.02 -6.76 -39.46
CA ALA A 97 -50.42 -7.06 -39.78
C ALA A 97 -51.38 -5.96 -39.27
N PRO A 98 -52.52 -5.71 -39.95
CA PRO A 98 -53.46 -4.67 -39.57
C PRO A 98 -54.23 -5.00 -38.28
N VAL A 99 -54.45 -4.00 -37.43
CA VAL A 99 -55.20 -4.12 -36.18
C VAL A 99 -56.72 -4.03 -36.40
N PRO A 100 -57.53 -4.96 -35.87
CA PRO A 100 -58.99 -4.82 -35.84
C PRO A 100 -59.46 -3.76 -34.84
N SER A 101 -60.47 -2.99 -35.21
CA SER A 101 -60.96 -1.85 -34.42
C SER A 101 -61.83 -2.22 -33.22
N ALA A 102 -61.71 -1.40 -32.17
CA ALA A 102 -62.73 -1.05 -31.16
C ALA A 102 -63.46 -2.17 -30.37
N ARG A 103 -63.26 -2.17 -29.05
CA ARG A 103 -64.26 -2.64 -28.07
C ARG A 103 -64.29 -1.66 -26.89
N PRO A 104 -65.47 -1.20 -26.40
CA PRO A 104 -65.55 -0.11 -25.44
C PRO A 104 -64.99 -0.48 -24.06
N THR A 105 -64.36 0.48 -23.40
CA THR A 105 -63.82 0.35 -22.04
C THR A 105 -64.92 0.42 -20.99
N ARG A 106 -64.88 -0.50 -20.03
CA ARG A 106 -65.74 -0.45 -18.82
C ARG A 106 -65.00 0.34 -17.73
N PRO A 107 -65.62 1.35 -17.09
CA PRO A 107 -64.96 2.11 -16.03
C PRO A 107 -64.63 1.22 -14.83
N ARG A 108 -63.44 1.43 -14.25
CA ARG A 108 -62.93 0.74 -13.06
C ARG A 108 -63.20 1.62 -11.83
N PRO A 109 -63.68 1.09 -10.68
CA PRO A 109 -63.87 1.90 -9.48
C PRO A 109 -62.54 2.45 -8.95
N PRO A 110 -62.55 3.60 -8.26
CA PRO A 110 -61.32 4.22 -7.73
C PRO A 110 -60.75 3.39 -6.57
N THR A 111 -59.47 3.06 -6.65
CA THR A 111 -58.73 2.45 -5.53
C THR A 111 -58.49 3.49 -4.44
N ILE A 112 -58.82 3.17 -3.19
CA ILE A 112 -58.47 4.00 -2.03
C ILE A 112 -56.94 4.04 -1.90
N GLY A 113 -56.38 5.23 -1.70
CA GLY A 113 -54.96 5.48 -1.97
C GLY A 113 -54.00 4.92 -0.93
N GLU A 114 -53.06 4.09 -1.38
CA GLU A 114 -51.74 4.01 -0.74
C GLU A 114 -50.99 5.30 -1.07
N SER A 115 -50.61 6.05 -0.03
CA SER A 115 -49.79 7.25 -0.20
C SER A 115 -48.36 6.86 -0.57
N GLN A 116 -48.00 7.06 -1.85
CA GLN A 116 -46.60 7.07 -2.24
C GLN A 116 -45.89 8.17 -1.46
N ARG A 117 -45.17 7.80 -0.39
CA ARG A 117 -44.23 8.67 0.29
C ARG A 117 -43.07 8.94 -0.65
N SER A 118 -43.23 9.95 -1.49
CA SER A 118 -42.17 10.54 -2.29
C SER A 118 -41.08 11.04 -1.35
N TYR A 119 -40.02 10.26 -1.20
CA TYR A 119 -38.80 10.70 -0.54
C TYR A 119 -38.19 11.82 -1.38
N THR A 120 -38.60 13.05 -1.10
CA THR A 120 -38.02 14.28 -1.65
C THR A 120 -36.57 14.34 -1.22
N ARG A 121 -35.70 13.78 -2.06
CA ARG A 121 -34.25 13.77 -1.88
C ARG A 121 -33.83 15.23 -1.70
N ARG A 122 -33.52 15.64 -0.47
CA ARG A 122 -33.04 16.99 -0.16
C ARG A 122 -31.97 17.34 -1.19
N PRO A 123 -32.04 18.51 -1.86
CA PRO A 123 -31.01 18.90 -2.81
C PRO A 123 -29.68 18.85 -2.07
N ARG A 124 -28.75 18.03 -2.57
CA ARG A 124 -27.38 18.03 -2.06
C ARG A 124 -26.90 19.48 -2.21
N PRO A 125 -26.42 20.16 -1.13
CA PRO A 125 -25.89 21.50 -1.27
C PRO A 125 -24.83 21.49 -2.37
N ALA A 126 -24.84 22.52 -3.23
CA ALA A 126 -23.87 22.62 -4.30
C ALA A 126 -22.46 22.41 -3.71
N PRO A 127 -21.58 21.63 -4.36
CA PRO A 127 -20.24 21.42 -3.85
C PRO A 127 -19.61 22.79 -3.66
N VAL A 128 -19.23 23.11 -2.42
CA VAL A 128 -18.50 24.35 -2.14
C VAL A 128 -17.25 24.28 -2.99
N VAL A 129 -17.15 25.17 -3.97
CA VAL A 129 -15.96 25.29 -4.80
C VAL A 129 -14.87 25.77 -3.85
N ALA A 130 -14.08 24.82 -3.34
CA ALA A 130 -12.88 25.13 -2.59
C ALA A 130 -12.07 26.08 -3.47
N GLN A 131 -11.86 27.30 -2.98
CA GLN A 131 -11.02 28.25 -3.70
C GLN A 131 -9.67 27.55 -3.90
N PRO A 132 -9.11 27.54 -5.13
CA PRO A 132 -7.83 26.90 -5.35
C PRO A 132 -6.83 27.51 -4.36
N LYS A 133 -6.17 26.66 -3.55
CA LYS A 133 -5.07 27.10 -2.66
C LYS A 133 -4.18 28.03 -3.48
N PRO A 134 -3.87 29.26 -3.01
CA PRO A 134 -3.05 30.17 -3.78
C PRO A 134 -1.77 29.44 -4.20
N VAL A 135 -1.56 29.30 -5.52
CA VAL A 135 -0.38 28.64 -6.06
C VAL A 135 0.77 29.61 -5.80
N GLN A 136 1.35 29.51 -4.60
CA GLN A 136 2.61 30.14 -4.29
C GLN A 136 3.61 29.71 -5.38
N PRO A 137 4.40 30.63 -5.94
CA PRO A 137 5.43 30.25 -6.90
C PRO A 137 6.41 29.32 -6.19
N LYS A 138 6.24 28.01 -6.38
CA LYS A 138 7.00 26.98 -5.66
C LYS A 138 8.47 27.20 -5.98
N ALA A 139 9.21 27.67 -4.98
CA ALA A 139 10.66 27.84 -5.05
C ALA A 139 11.28 26.54 -5.58
N GLU A 140 12.36 26.62 -6.35
CA GLU A 140 12.92 25.42 -7.00
C GLU A 140 13.23 24.37 -5.92
N PRO A 141 12.52 23.21 -5.91
CA PRO A 141 12.50 22.32 -4.76
C PRO A 141 13.92 21.81 -4.52
N SER A 142 14.41 22.11 -3.31
CA SER A 142 15.76 21.84 -2.84
C SER A 142 15.99 20.34 -2.67
N ILE A 143 14.94 19.59 -2.33
CA ILE A 143 14.94 18.13 -2.19
C ILE A 143 14.02 17.53 -3.24
N ARG A 144 14.56 16.70 -4.14
CA ARG A 144 13.76 15.92 -5.11
C ARG A 144 13.85 14.45 -4.81
N ILE A 145 12.69 13.80 -4.69
CA ILE A 145 12.55 12.39 -4.34
C ILE A 145 12.01 11.66 -5.58
N ALA A 146 12.79 10.73 -6.12
CA ALA A 146 12.41 10.00 -7.33
C ALA A 146 11.72 8.67 -6.98
N VAL A 147 10.53 8.44 -7.52
CA VAL A 147 9.71 7.24 -7.23
C VAL A 147 9.69 6.32 -8.45
N PHE A 148 10.28 5.13 -8.31
CA PHE A 148 10.40 4.12 -9.36
C PHE A 148 9.54 2.89 -9.04
N GLY A 149 9.00 2.24 -10.07
CA GLY A 149 8.40 0.91 -9.95
C GLY A 149 7.04 0.73 -10.63
N ASP A 150 6.23 -0.18 -10.10
CA ASP A 150 4.99 -0.66 -10.72
C ASP A 150 3.76 0.24 -10.44
N SER A 151 2.54 -0.26 -10.66
CA SER A 151 1.31 0.50 -10.37
C SER A 151 1.12 0.85 -8.89
N LEU A 152 1.79 0.13 -7.99
CA LEU A 152 1.84 0.45 -6.56
C LEU A 152 2.83 1.58 -6.29
N ALA A 153 3.97 1.63 -6.99
CA ALA A 153 4.86 2.79 -6.95
C ALA A 153 4.16 4.07 -7.40
N ASN A 154 3.30 4.01 -8.43
CA ASN A 154 2.48 5.16 -8.83
C ASN A 154 1.55 5.61 -7.70
N SER A 155 0.92 4.64 -7.04
CA SER A 155 0.00 4.87 -5.91
C SER A 155 0.73 5.43 -4.67
N LEU A 156 1.97 4.99 -4.42
CA LEU A 156 2.87 5.51 -3.40
C LEU A 156 3.35 6.94 -3.73
N GLY A 157 3.74 7.20 -4.97
CA GLY A 157 4.17 8.52 -5.43
C GLY A 157 3.08 9.58 -5.25
N ARG A 158 1.84 9.27 -5.65
CA ARG A 158 0.67 10.12 -5.35
C ARG A 158 0.46 10.32 -3.85
N GLY A 159 0.66 9.28 -3.04
CA GLY A 159 0.54 9.36 -1.59
C GLY A 159 1.60 10.26 -0.95
N LEU A 160 2.84 10.24 -1.47
CA LEU A 160 3.93 11.11 -1.03
C LEU A 160 3.67 12.56 -1.44
N ASP A 161 3.18 12.80 -2.66
CA ASP A 161 2.80 14.14 -3.13
C ASP A 161 1.68 14.74 -2.26
N ASP A 162 0.70 13.91 -1.86
CA ASP A 162 -0.35 14.21 -0.88
C ASP A 162 0.18 14.52 0.54
N VAL A 163 1.34 13.96 0.93
CA VAL A 163 1.97 14.14 2.26
C VAL A 163 2.90 15.36 2.29
N PHE A 164 3.51 15.70 1.15
CA PHE A 164 4.37 16.87 0.98
C PHE A 164 3.67 18.06 0.32
N GLU A 165 2.33 18.04 0.19
CA GLU A 165 1.53 19.11 -0.46
C GLU A 165 1.83 20.51 0.12
N ASP A 166 1.90 20.60 1.45
CA ASP A 166 2.19 21.85 2.18
C ASP A 166 3.70 22.11 2.38
N ASN A 167 4.59 21.27 1.83
CA ASN A 167 6.04 21.46 1.88
C ASN A 167 6.59 21.87 0.50
N ALA A 168 6.95 23.15 0.36
CA ALA A 168 7.46 23.72 -0.89
C ALA A 168 8.87 23.22 -1.27
N ASP A 169 9.69 22.81 -0.30
CA ASP A 169 11.08 22.38 -0.53
C ASP A 169 11.18 20.97 -1.14
N VAL A 170 10.17 20.14 -0.93
CA VAL A 170 10.12 18.76 -1.43
C VAL A 170 9.32 18.68 -2.73
N ALA A 171 9.82 17.92 -3.70
CA ALA A 171 9.08 17.52 -4.88
C ALA A 171 9.24 16.03 -5.20
N ILE A 172 8.11 15.37 -5.47
CA ILE A 172 8.04 13.96 -5.85
C ILE A 172 8.13 13.86 -7.37
N LEU A 173 9.07 13.07 -7.87
CA LEU A 173 9.28 12.81 -9.29
C LEU A 173 8.84 11.37 -9.60
N ASP A 174 7.57 11.21 -9.96
CA ASP A 174 7.02 9.93 -10.38
C ASP A 174 7.68 9.46 -11.70
N ARG A 175 8.24 8.25 -11.64
CA ARG A 175 8.87 7.51 -12.73
C ARG A 175 8.35 6.07 -12.84
N SER A 176 7.23 5.77 -12.19
CA SER A 176 6.58 4.46 -12.25
C SER A 176 6.02 4.11 -13.63
N LYS A 177 5.81 2.81 -13.86
CA LYS A 177 5.22 2.21 -15.06
C LYS A 177 4.33 1.03 -14.65
N ALA A 178 3.02 1.19 -14.82
CA ALA A 178 2.00 0.33 -14.21
C ALA A 178 2.22 -1.18 -14.44
N ASP A 179 2.45 -1.58 -15.69
CA ASP A 179 2.52 -2.98 -16.13
C ASP A 179 3.93 -3.60 -16.05
N SER A 180 4.87 -2.92 -15.39
CA SER A 180 6.28 -3.31 -15.33
C SER A 180 6.65 -4.11 -14.07
N GLY A 181 7.83 -4.73 -14.09
CA GLY A 181 8.42 -5.49 -12.98
C GLY A 181 9.91 -5.74 -13.26
N LEU A 182 10.66 -6.35 -12.34
CA LEU A 182 12.04 -6.78 -12.60
C LEU A 182 12.13 -7.99 -13.55
N VAL A 183 11.09 -8.82 -13.65
CA VAL A 183 11.07 -9.99 -14.54
C VAL A 183 11.05 -9.58 -16.03
N ARG A 184 10.33 -8.51 -16.36
CA ARG A 184 10.02 -8.11 -17.74
C ARG A 184 10.84 -6.91 -18.21
N LYS A 185 12.13 -7.15 -18.47
CA LYS A 185 13.08 -6.15 -19.04
C LYS A 185 12.63 -5.60 -20.40
N ASP A 186 11.80 -6.35 -21.13
CA ASP A 186 11.17 -5.95 -22.38
C ASP A 186 10.08 -4.87 -22.20
N VAL A 187 9.52 -4.74 -20.99
CA VAL A 187 8.57 -3.67 -20.63
C VAL A 187 9.33 -2.48 -20.03
N VAL A 188 10.21 -2.72 -19.04
CA VAL A 188 11.16 -1.72 -18.51
C VAL A 188 12.44 -2.42 -18.04
N ASP A 189 13.60 -2.03 -18.57
CA ASP A 189 14.89 -2.32 -17.92
C ASP A 189 15.08 -1.29 -16.80
N TRP A 190 14.67 -1.65 -15.58
CA TRP A 190 14.69 -0.74 -14.43
C TRP A 190 16.07 -0.20 -14.05
N PRO A 191 17.16 -1.00 -14.01
CA PRO A 191 18.51 -0.48 -13.82
C PRO A 191 18.86 0.61 -14.83
N LYS A 192 18.66 0.38 -16.13
CA LYS A 192 18.95 1.39 -17.17
C LYS A 192 18.04 2.61 -17.06
N ALA A 193 16.74 2.41 -16.85
CA ALA A 193 15.78 3.51 -16.74
C ALA A 193 16.05 4.43 -15.54
N ALA A 194 16.51 3.86 -14.41
CA ALA A 194 17.00 4.62 -13.28
C ALA A 194 18.30 5.37 -13.63
N GLU A 195 19.28 4.70 -14.25
CA GLU A 195 20.57 5.30 -14.60
C GLU A 195 20.42 6.50 -15.55
N ASP A 196 19.65 6.36 -16.63
CA ASP A 196 19.43 7.40 -17.64
C ASP A 196 18.60 8.57 -17.08
N PHE A 197 17.66 8.32 -16.17
CA PHE A 197 16.92 9.37 -15.48
C PHE A 197 17.78 10.13 -14.46
N LEU A 198 18.63 9.44 -13.69
CA LEU A 198 19.51 10.08 -12.71
C LEU A 198 20.59 10.95 -13.37
N LYS A 199 21.19 10.47 -14.48
CA LYS A 199 22.11 11.27 -15.32
C LYS A 199 21.47 12.57 -15.82
N THR A 200 20.16 12.56 -16.10
CA THR A 200 19.42 13.73 -16.60
C THR A 200 18.80 14.59 -15.49
N SER A 201 18.91 14.17 -14.22
CA SER A 201 18.21 14.79 -13.08
C SER A 201 19.15 15.07 -11.90
N PRO A 202 20.15 15.96 -12.03
CA PRO A 202 21.24 16.17 -11.06
C PRO A 202 20.86 16.84 -9.72
N LYS A 203 19.57 16.82 -9.35
CA LYS A 203 19.03 17.32 -8.06
C LYS A 203 18.19 16.26 -7.32
N VAL A 204 18.27 14.97 -7.71
CA VAL A 204 17.61 13.87 -6.96
C VAL A 204 18.43 13.54 -5.72
N ALA A 205 17.84 13.75 -4.55
CA ALA A 205 18.49 13.53 -3.25
C ALA A 205 18.20 12.12 -2.68
N TYR A 206 17.00 11.59 -2.93
CA TYR A 206 16.56 10.28 -2.46
C TYR A 206 15.84 9.51 -3.58
N ALA A 207 16.05 8.20 -3.63
CA ALA A 207 15.27 7.29 -4.47
C ALA A 207 14.33 6.43 -3.63
N VAL A 208 13.10 6.25 -4.10
CA VAL A 208 12.10 5.36 -3.51
C VAL A 208 11.68 4.35 -4.58
N VAL A 209 11.76 3.07 -4.26
CA VAL A 209 11.43 1.97 -5.18
C VAL A 209 10.27 1.17 -4.59
N MET A 210 9.26 0.85 -5.39
CA MET A 210 8.22 -0.11 -5.02
C MET A 210 7.95 -1.03 -6.21
N LEU A 211 8.53 -2.23 -6.14
CA LEU A 211 8.49 -3.24 -7.19
C LEU A 211 8.22 -4.61 -6.60
N GLY A 212 7.41 -5.39 -7.30
CA GLY A 212 7.20 -6.81 -7.06
C GLY A 212 5.79 -7.30 -7.42
N ALA A 213 4.81 -6.41 -7.55
CA ALA A 213 3.40 -6.78 -7.72
C ALA A 213 3.15 -7.60 -9.00
N ASN A 214 3.86 -7.26 -10.08
CA ASN A 214 3.77 -7.92 -11.38
C ASN A 214 4.79 -9.06 -11.57
N ASP A 215 5.69 -9.29 -10.61
CA ASP A 215 6.86 -10.16 -10.80
C ASP A 215 6.58 -11.66 -10.59
N ARG A 216 5.34 -12.07 -10.32
CA ARG A 216 4.92 -13.49 -10.37
C ARG A 216 4.79 -14.00 -11.83
N GLN A 217 5.86 -13.87 -12.62
CA GLN A 217 5.94 -14.23 -14.03
C GLN A 217 7.17 -15.12 -14.30
N PRO A 218 7.10 -16.08 -15.25
CA PRO A 218 8.27 -16.86 -15.65
C PRO A 218 9.30 -15.95 -16.33
N ILE A 219 10.57 -16.16 -15.98
CA ILE A 219 11.69 -15.45 -16.58
C ILE A 219 12.05 -16.15 -17.89
N ARG A 220 12.26 -15.39 -18.97
CA ARG A 220 12.76 -15.93 -20.25
C ARG A 220 14.18 -15.47 -20.50
N GLU A 221 15.09 -16.42 -20.70
CA GLU A 221 16.50 -16.17 -21.02
C GLU A 221 16.83 -16.88 -22.35
N GLY A 222 16.69 -16.15 -23.46
CA GLY A 222 16.81 -16.71 -24.81
C GLY A 222 15.69 -17.73 -25.10
N THR A 223 16.06 -19.01 -25.24
CA THR A 223 15.12 -20.13 -25.42
C THR A 223 14.68 -20.77 -24.10
N GLU A 224 15.34 -20.48 -22.98
CA GLU A 224 14.97 -21.02 -21.67
C GLU A 224 13.79 -20.24 -21.06
N THR A 225 12.85 -20.95 -20.45
CA THR A 225 11.78 -20.36 -19.62
C THR A 225 11.89 -20.94 -18.22
N VAL A 226 12.16 -20.07 -17.24
CA VAL A 226 12.42 -20.41 -15.84
C VAL A 226 11.18 -20.04 -15.02
N GLU A 227 10.54 -21.04 -14.43
CA GLU A 227 9.27 -20.87 -13.74
C GLU A 227 9.39 -20.14 -12.37
N PRO A 228 8.38 -19.35 -11.97
CA PRO A 228 8.38 -18.63 -10.70
C PRO A 228 8.64 -19.52 -9.49
N GLY A 229 9.45 -19.04 -8.54
CA GLY A 229 9.70 -19.77 -7.30
C GLY A 229 10.59 -21.02 -7.43
N THR A 230 11.18 -21.29 -8.60
CA THR A 230 12.36 -22.17 -8.70
C THR A 230 13.60 -21.48 -8.12
N GLU A 231 14.66 -22.21 -7.75
CA GLU A 231 15.88 -21.56 -7.26
C GLU A 231 16.58 -20.75 -8.35
N ARG A 232 16.65 -21.27 -9.58
CA ARG A 232 17.15 -20.54 -10.76
C ARG A 232 16.40 -19.21 -10.98
N TRP A 233 15.08 -19.21 -10.81
CA TRP A 233 14.29 -17.96 -10.85
C TRP A 233 14.70 -17.00 -9.72
N ARG A 234 14.89 -17.50 -8.50
CA ARG A 234 15.32 -16.68 -7.35
C ARG A 234 16.72 -16.09 -7.54
N GLU A 235 17.67 -16.86 -8.08
CA GLU A 235 19.01 -16.37 -8.45
C GLU A 235 18.90 -15.17 -9.40
N ILE A 236 18.27 -15.38 -10.56
CA ILE A 236 18.12 -14.34 -11.58
C ILE A 236 17.35 -13.12 -11.03
N TYR A 237 16.38 -13.33 -10.15
CA TYR A 237 15.64 -12.24 -9.51
C TYR A 237 16.50 -11.43 -8.54
N ARG A 238 17.29 -12.09 -7.68
CA ARG A 238 18.26 -11.41 -6.78
C ARG A 238 19.21 -10.53 -7.59
N ASP A 239 19.83 -11.09 -8.62
CA ASP A 239 20.80 -10.38 -9.49
C ASP A 239 20.19 -9.12 -10.14
N ARG A 240 18.87 -9.12 -10.40
CA ARG A 240 18.14 -7.97 -10.95
C ARG A 240 17.84 -6.90 -9.89
N VAL A 241 17.58 -7.29 -8.64
CA VAL A 241 17.50 -6.36 -7.50
C VAL A 241 18.87 -5.72 -7.26
N ASP A 242 19.95 -6.51 -7.28
CA ASP A 242 21.33 -6.01 -7.12
C ASP A 242 21.71 -5.03 -8.24
N ALA A 243 21.38 -5.36 -9.50
CA ALA A 243 21.66 -4.49 -10.64
C ALA A 243 20.99 -3.12 -10.50
N LEU A 244 19.76 -3.05 -9.99
CA LEU A 244 19.05 -1.80 -9.72
C LEU A 244 19.65 -1.06 -8.52
N ALA A 245 19.90 -1.76 -7.41
CA ALA A 245 20.51 -1.17 -6.21
C ALA A 245 21.91 -0.57 -6.49
N LYS A 246 22.70 -1.25 -7.34
CA LYS A 246 24.03 -0.81 -7.77
C LYS A 246 24.01 0.53 -8.53
N VAL A 247 22.93 0.85 -9.25
CA VAL A 247 22.79 2.14 -9.94
C VAL A 247 22.67 3.29 -8.94
N PHE A 248 21.86 3.13 -7.89
CA PHE A 248 21.75 4.14 -6.82
C PHE A 248 23.06 4.28 -6.04
N ALA A 249 23.70 3.16 -5.69
CA ALA A 249 24.99 3.15 -5.00
C ALA A 249 26.11 3.82 -5.83
N ALA A 250 26.15 3.60 -7.15
CA ALA A 250 27.13 4.23 -8.04
C ALA A 250 26.95 5.76 -8.14
N GLN A 251 25.70 6.24 -8.08
CA GLN A 251 25.38 7.68 -8.01
C GLN A 251 25.47 8.25 -6.58
N LYS A 252 25.78 7.42 -5.58
CA LYS A 252 25.78 7.75 -4.14
C LYS A 252 24.43 8.27 -3.61
N ILE A 253 23.33 7.91 -4.26
CA ILE A 253 21.98 8.32 -3.85
C ILE A 253 21.45 7.31 -2.83
N PRO A 254 21.11 7.73 -1.60
CA PRO A 254 20.43 6.86 -0.65
C PRO A 254 19.07 6.43 -1.19
N PHE A 255 18.79 5.13 -1.15
CA PHE A 255 17.55 4.57 -1.68
C PHE A 255 16.76 3.79 -0.62
N ILE A 256 15.45 3.88 -0.74
CA ILE A 256 14.45 3.19 0.08
C ILE A 256 13.70 2.22 -0.83
N TRP A 257 13.52 0.97 -0.39
CA TRP A 257 12.63 0.02 -1.05
C TRP A 257 11.41 -0.27 -0.20
N VAL A 258 10.22 -0.01 -0.73
CA VAL A 258 8.93 -0.28 -0.08
C VAL A 258 8.46 -1.67 -0.54
N GLY A 259 8.24 -2.57 0.42
CA GLY A 259 7.73 -3.91 0.14
C GLY A 259 6.32 -3.89 -0.46
N ALA A 260 5.96 -4.92 -1.24
CA ALA A 260 4.60 -5.05 -1.76
C ALA A 260 3.63 -5.56 -0.67
N PRO A 261 2.38 -5.07 -0.61
CA PRO A 261 1.39 -5.50 0.38
C PRO A 261 0.83 -6.89 0.06
N PRO A 262 0.08 -7.52 0.98
CA PRO A 262 -0.78 -8.66 0.65
C PRO A 262 -1.84 -8.29 -0.41
N MET A 263 -2.33 -9.32 -1.09
CA MET A 263 -3.29 -9.26 -2.21
C MET A 263 -4.52 -10.12 -1.91
N ARG A 264 -5.66 -9.88 -2.56
CA ARG A 264 -6.87 -10.70 -2.31
C ARG A 264 -6.66 -12.20 -2.56
N SER A 265 -5.81 -12.55 -3.53
CA SER A 265 -5.43 -13.94 -3.79
C SER A 265 -4.40 -14.40 -2.74
N GLU A 266 -4.74 -15.44 -1.98
CA GLU A 266 -3.84 -16.07 -1.00
C GLU A 266 -2.59 -16.69 -1.68
N PRO A 267 -2.70 -17.43 -2.81
CA PRO A 267 -1.52 -17.82 -3.58
C PRO A 267 -0.65 -16.63 -4.01
N LEU A 268 -1.23 -15.51 -4.43
CA LEU A 268 -0.46 -14.31 -4.80
C LEU A 268 0.23 -13.70 -3.58
N THR A 269 -0.46 -13.64 -2.43
CA THR A 269 0.09 -13.15 -1.16
C THR A 269 1.31 -13.97 -0.73
N LYS A 270 1.27 -15.31 -0.84
CA LYS A 270 2.42 -16.18 -0.53
C LYS A 270 3.64 -15.93 -1.43
N ASP A 271 3.41 -15.81 -2.74
CA ASP A 271 4.49 -15.54 -3.69
C ASP A 271 5.07 -14.12 -3.49
N ILE A 272 4.21 -13.12 -3.21
CA ILE A 272 4.65 -11.74 -2.90
C ILE A 272 5.45 -11.68 -1.60
N ALA A 273 5.08 -12.43 -0.55
CA ALA A 273 5.91 -12.55 0.66
C ALA A 273 7.31 -13.13 0.33
N THR A 274 7.35 -14.19 -0.49
CA THR A 274 8.61 -14.81 -0.93
C THR A 274 9.48 -13.83 -1.73
N ILE A 275 8.88 -13.00 -2.59
CA ILE A 275 9.56 -11.95 -3.35
C ILE A 275 10.05 -10.82 -2.43
N ASN A 276 9.22 -10.37 -1.49
CA ASN A 276 9.57 -9.35 -0.49
C ASN A 276 10.80 -9.75 0.33
N ASP A 277 10.90 -10.99 0.78
CA ASP A 277 12.04 -11.44 1.58
C ASP A 277 13.34 -11.54 0.78
N LEU A 278 13.26 -11.91 -0.51
CA LEU A 278 14.41 -11.85 -1.43
C LEU A 278 14.87 -10.41 -1.65
N ILE A 279 13.93 -9.48 -1.85
CA ILE A 279 14.23 -8.05 -1.98
C ILE A 279 14.87 -7.52 -0.69
N ARG A 280 14.27 -7.81 0.47
CA ARG A 280 14.73 -7.39 1.81
C ARG A 280 16.20 -7.75 2.03
N ASP A 281 16.59 -8.99 1.71
CA ASP A 281 17.97 -9.47 1.78
C ASP A 281 18.94 -8.70 0.86
N ARG A 282 18.59 -8.50 -0.42
CA ARG A 282 19.48 -7.81 -1.38
C ARG A 282 19.57 -6.31 -1.11
N VAL A 283 18.46 -5.65 -0.74
CA VAL A 283 18.42 -4.22 -0.39
C VAL A 283 19.30 -3.94 0.83
N ALA A 284 19.19 -4.75 1.88
CA ALA A 284 20.05 -4.63 3.07
C ALA A 284 21.53 -4.83 2.74
N LYS A 285 21.87 -5.84 1.91
CA LYS A 285 23.25 -6.08 1.45
C LYS A 285 23.83 -4.96 0.59
N ALA A 286 22.97 -4.22 -0.11
CA ALA A 286 23.36 -3.03 -0.89
C ALA A 286 23.40 -1.73 -0.08
N GLY A 287 23.11 -1.76 1.23
CA GLY A 287 23.06 -0.58 2.10
C GLY A 287 21.81 0.30 1.91
N GLY A 288 20.79 -0.18 1.19
CA GLY A 288 19.50 0.48 1.08
C GLY A 288 18.61 0.21 2.30
N THR A 289 17.62 1.08 2.52
CA THR A 289 16.62 0.89 3.59
C THR A 289 15.42 0.15 3.05
N TYR A 290 15.04 -0.99 3.64
CA TYR A 290 13.80 -1.72 3.30
C TYR A 290 12.67 -1.35 4.26
N VAL A 291 11.50 -1.01 3.72
CA VAL A 291 10.30 -0.63 4.47
C VAL A 291 9.26 -1.74 4.37
N ASP A 292 9.03 -2.43 5.47
CA ASP A 292 8.00 -3.45 5.56
C ASP A 292 6.63 -2.82 5.90
N ILE A 293 5.80 -2.67 4.87
CA ILE A 293 4.43 -2.13 5.01
C ILE A 293 3.39 -3.21 5.32
N TRP A 294 3.78 -4.49 5.34
CA TRP A 294 2.86 -5.62 5.44
C TRP A 294 1.91 -5.53 6.66
N PRO A 295 2.38 -5.18 7.88
CA PRO A 295 1.50 -5.03 9.04
C PRO A 295 0.42 -3.95 8.87
N GLY A 296 0.62 -2.99 7.96
CA GLY A 296 -0.34 -1.92 7.67
C GLY A 296 -1.54 -2.35 6.83
N PHE A 297 -1.52 -3.55 6.21
CA PHE A 297 -2.52 -3.99 5.22
C PHE A 297 -3.07 -5.40 5.48
N VAL A 298 -2.99 -5.88 6.72
CA VAL A 298 -3.55 -7.16 7.17
C VAL A 298 -4.65 -7.00 8.23
N ASP A 299 -5.45 -8.06 8.41
CA ASP A 299 -6.29 -8.26 9.60
C ASP A 299 -5.49 -8.79 10.81
N ASP A 300 -6.13 -8.91 11.98
CA ASP A 300 -5.53 -9.44 13.22
C ASP A 300 -5.01 -10.88 13.10
N ARG A 301 -5.24 -11.55 11.96
CA ARG A 301 -4.83 -12.92 11.65
C ARG A 301 -3.73 -12.96 10.58
N ASN A 302 -3.12 -11.82 10.27
CA ASN A 302 -2.09 -11.63 9.25
C ASN A 302 -2.56 -11.96 7.81
N ARG A 303 -3.85 -11.77 7.51
CA ARG A 303 -4.45 -12.04 6.18
C ARG A 303 -4.82 -10.73 5.48
N PHE A 304 -4.90 -10.76 4.15
CA PHE A 304 -5.36 -9.62 3.36
C PHE A 304 -6.67 -9.01 3.86
N THR A 305 -6.72 -7.68 3.98
CA THR A 305 -7.94 -6.92 4.25
C THR A 305 -8.21 -5.82 3.20
N MET A 306 -9.48 -5.50 3.01
CA MET A 306 -9.96 -4.40 2.16
C MET A 306 -10.00 -3.06 2.90
N THR A 307 -10.23 -3.10 4.22
CA THR A 307 -10.37 -1.96 5.13
C THR A 307 -9.41 -2.08 6.31
N GLY A 308 -9.13 -0.97 6.98
CA GLY A 308 -8.30 -0.92 8.17
C GLY A 308 -8.09 0.52 8.62
N PRO A 309 -7.34 0.75 9.71
CA PRO A 309 -7.05 2.11 10.17
C PRO A 309 -6.29 2.91 9.10
N ASP A 310 -6.71 4.16 8.87
CA ASP A 310 -5.93 5.17 8.15
C ASP A 310 -4.87 5.82 9.08
N LEU A 311 -4.40 7.03 8.76
CA LEU A 311 -3.40 7.74 9.57
C LEU A 311 -4.03 8.36 10.83
N GLU A 312 -5.32 8.66 10.74
CA GLU A 312 -6.20 9.22 11.75
C GLU A 312 -6.85 8.12 12.63
N GLY A 313 -6.47 6.86 12.42
CA GLY A 313 -6.94 5.68 13.15
C GLY A 313 -8.38 5.26 12.83
N GLN A 314 -9.02 5.87 11.84
CA GLN A 314 -10.41 5.57 11.45
C GLN A 314 -10.43 4.38 10.48
N GLU A 315 -11.50 3.57 10.51
CA GLU A 315 -11.61 2.47 9.55
C GLU A 315 -11.93 3.01 8.14
N ALA A 316 -10.91 3.00 7.28
CA ALA A 316 -10.99 3.40 5.89
C ALA A 316 -10.84 2.20 4.95
N LYS A 317 -11.43 2.28 3.75
CA LYS A 317 -11.16 1.35 2.66
C LYS A 317 -9.77 1.63 2.09
N LEU A 318 -8.81 0.73 2.30
CA LEU A 318 -7.41 0.89 1.90
C LEU A 318 -7.10 0.33 0.51
N ARG A 319 -7.84 -0.70 0.06
CA ARG A 319 -7.61 -1.39 -1.23
C ARG A 319 -8.79 -1.16 -2.19
N THR A 320 -8.54 -1.10 -3.51
CA THR A 320 -9.65 -0.98 -4.49
C THR A 320 -10.40 -2.31 -4.66
N SER A 321 -11.48 -2.31 -5.44
CA SER A 321 -12.31 -3.50 -5.69
C SER A 321 -11.58 -4.67 -6.37
N ASP A 322 -10.41 -4.46 -6.97
CA ASP A 322 -9.53 -5.55 -7.45
C ASP A 322 -8.85 -6.33 -6.30
N GLY A 323 -8.55 -5.66 -5.19
CA GLY A 323 -7.71 -6.20 -4.12
C GLY A 323 -6.21 -6.20 -4.44
N VAL A 324 -5.79 -5.39 -5.42
CA VAL A 324 -4.39 -5.22 -5.89
C VAL A 324 -3.92 -3.77 -5.73
N HIS A 325 -4.73 -2.78 -6.12
CA HIS A 325 -4.38 -1.36 -6.03
C HIS A 325 -4.84 -0.71 -4.71
N PHE A 326 -4.29 0.47 -4.39
CA PHE A 326 -4.68 1.26 -3.23
C PHE A 326 -5.79 2.27 -3.55
N THR A 327 -6.57 2.66 -2.52
CA THR A 327 -7.39 3.89 -2.56
C THR A 327 -6.54 5.11 -2.18
N LYS A 328 -7.11 6.34 -2.20
CA LYS A 328 -6.40 7.52 -1.69
C LYS A 328 -5.99 7.39 -0.20
N ALA A 329 -6.80 6.73 0.64
CA ALA A 329 -6.43 6.42 2.02
C ALA A 329 -5.28 5.39 2.09
N GLY A 330 -5.35 4.33 1.27
CA GLY A 330 -4.25 3.36 1.16
C GLY A 330 -2.94 3.98 0.67
N SER A 331 -3.00 4.88 -0.32
CA SER A 331 -1.88 5.67 -0.83
C SER A 331 -1.22 6.52 0.26
N ARG A 332 -2.02 7.25 1.05
CA ARG A 332 -1.51 8.01 2.21
C ARG A 332 -0.87 7.09 3.25
N LYS A 333 -1.48 5.93 3.53
CA LYS A 333 -0.94 4.96 4.49
C LYS A 333 0.42 4.37 4.05
N VAL A 334 0.56 3.95 2.79
CA VAL A 334 1.85 3.44 2.27
C VAL A 334 2.90 4.55 2.19
N ALA A 335 2.50 5.77 1.83
CA ALA A 335 3.39 6.94 1.82
C ALA A 335 3.89 7.31 3.22
N HIS A 336 3.07 7.22 4.26
CA HIS A 336 3.49 7.50 5.63
C HIS A 336 4.63 6.57 6.11
N PHE A 337 4.56 5.26 5.81
CA PHE A 337 5.65 4.33 6.13
C PHE A 337 6.97 4.72 5.43
N ALA A 338 6.89 5.19 4.18
CA ALA A 338 8.07 5.67 3.45
C ALA A 338 8.55 7.05 3.96
N ASP A 339 7.63 7.94 4.33
CA ASP A 339 7.88 9.29 4.87
C ASP A 339 8.65 9.26 6.20
N VAL A 340 8.31 8.33 7.11
CA VAL A 340 9.06 8.13 8.37
C VAL A 340 10.54 7.83 8.09
N GLU A 341 10.81 6.94 7.13
CA GLU A 341 12.18 6.56 6.77
C GLU A 341 12.89 7.64 5.92
N LEU A 342 12.17 8.34 5.04
CA LEU A 342 12.69 9.53 4.34
C LEU A 342 13.11 10.61 5.34
N LYS A 343 12.26 10.92 6.34
CA LYS A 343 12.57 11.89 7.40
C LYS A 343 13.73 11.43 8.27
N ARG A 344 13.85 10.13 8.57
CA ARG A 344 15.02 9.57 9.26
C ARG A 344 16.29 9.80 8.45
N LEU A 345 16.29 9.50 7.14
CA LEU A 345 17.45 9.72 6.27
C LEU A 345 17.80 11.20 6.09
N MET A 346 16.80 12.08 5.94
CA MET A 346 16.98 13.53 5.86
C MET A 346 17.56 14.11 7.17
N GLY A 347 17.10 13.63 8.33
CA GLY A 347 17.63 14.00 9.64
C GLY A 347 19.01 13.41 9.97
N THR A 348 19.49 12.44 9.20
CA THR A 348 20.86 11.89 9.30
C THR A 348 21.80 12.37 8.19
N ASN A 349 21.45 13.46 7.49
CA ASN A 349 22.34 14.07 6.49
C ASN A 349 23.66 14.54 7.15
N PRO A 350 24.85 14.08 6.70
CA PRO A 350 26.14 14.41 7.33
C PRO A 350 26.56 15.90 7.29
N THR A 351 25.73 16.77 6.71
CA THR A 351 25.96 18.22 6.62
C THR A 351 25.79 18.93 7.96
N GLU A 352 24.94 18.41 8.85
CA GLU A 352 24.97 18.76 10.28
C GLU A 352 25.69 17.66 11.04
N ALA A 353 27.01 17.82 11.17
CA ALA A 353 27.73 17.17 12.26
C ALA A 353 27.10 17.64 13.59
N PRO A 354 26.78 16.74 14.54
CA PRO A 354 26.14 17.14 15.78
C PRO A 354 27.05 18.12 16.51
N THR A 355 26.58 19.36 16.66
CA THR A 355 27.22 20.38 17.50
C THR A 355 27.04 19.96 18.96
N VAL A 356 27.96 19.10 19.41
CA VAL A 356 28.07 18.69 20.81
C VAL A 356 28.25 19.97 21.62
N ALA A 357 27.17 20.42 22.28
CA ALA A 357 27.17 21.64 23.06
C ALA A 357 28.30 21.54 24.10
N PRO A 358 29.25 22.50 24.12
CA PRO A 358 30.37 22.41 25.03
C PRO A 358 29.85 22.46 26.46
N VAL A 359 29.99 21.34 27.17
CA VAL A 359 29.63 21.23 28.59
C VAL A 359 30.44 22.28 29.34
N ALA A 360 29.75 23.27 29.89
CA ALA A 360 30.39 24.37 30.60
C ALA A 360 31.06 23.87 31.88
N THR A 361 32.38 23.63 31.81
CA THR A 361 33.22 23.40 32.98
C THR A 361 33.21 24.65 33.85
N VAL A 362 32.65 24.53 35.05
CA VAL A 362 32.62 25.61 36.05
C VAL A 362 34.05 25.93 36.48
N PRO A 363 34.55 27.17 36.28
CA PRO A 363 35.81 27.61 36.86
C PRO A 363 35.62 27.86 38.37
N GLY A 364 36.62 27.48 39.17
CA GLY A 364 36.70 27.93 40.56
C GLY A 364 36.90 29.45 40.65
N PRO A 365 36.58 30.08 41.79
CA PRO A 365 36.66 31.54 41.92
C PRO A 365 38.11 32.03 41.86
N LEU A 366 38.42 32.86 40.87
CA LEU A 366 39.50 33.84 41.03
C LEU A 366 38.97 35.01 41.86
N LEU A 367 39.65 35.28 42.96
CA LEU A 367 39.73 36.63 43.51
C LEU A 367 40.79 37.37 42.69
N ASP A 368 40.42 38.52 42.13
CA ASP A 368 41.19 39.78 42.22
C ASP A 368 40.38 40.89 41.54
N GLY A 369 40.45 42.11 42.08
CA GLY A 369 39.53 43.19 41.72
C GLY A 369 40.16 44.24 40.80
N GLU A 370 39.53 44.51 39.67
CA GLU A 370 39.80 45.66 38.80
C GLU A 370 38.48 46.13 38.17
N ALA A 371 38.29 47.44 38.00
CA ALA A 371 36.97 48.02 37.68
C ALA A 371 36.85 48.53 36.22
N PRO A 372 36.05 47.87 35.35
CA PRO A 372 35.77 48.36 34.00
C PRO A 372 34.65 49.43 33.98
N LYS A 373 34.49 50.09 32.83
CA LYS A 373 33.72 51.34 32.66
C LYS A 373 32.30 51.08 32.14
N LEU A 374 31.44 52.10 32.25
CA LEU A 374 30.11 52.08 31.62
C LEU A 374 30.25 52.12 30.10
N ASP A 375 30.04 50.98 29.45
CA ASP A 375 29.63 50.82 28.04
C ASP A 375 28.99 49.42 27.83
N ASP A 376 29.38 48.40 28.63
CA ASP A 376 28.81 47.05 28.58
C ASP A 376 27.38 46.96 29.16
N THR A 377 26.37 47.07 28.29
CA THR A 377 24.96 46.80 28.65
C THR A 377 24.76 45.40 29.23
N ALA A 378 25.53 44.41 28.77
CA ALA A 378 25.52 43.04 29.29
C ALA A 378 26.10 42.89 30.72
N ALA A 379 26.85 43.88 31.22
CA ALA A 379 27.26 43.91 32.63
C ALA A 379 26.14 44.47 33.52
N ILE A 380 25.45 45.51 33.05
CA ILE A 380 24.31 46.14 33.73
C ILE A 380 23.17 45.12 33.94
N ASP A 381 22.82 44.35 32.92
CA ASP A 381 21.74 43.34 32.99
C ASP A 381 22.01 42.23 34.03
N ARG A 382 23.28 41.81 34.17
CA ARG A 382 23.72 40.86 35.20
C ARG A 382 23.62 41.48 36.60
N GLN A 383 23.97 42.75 36.74
CA GLN A 383 23.89 43.45 38.02
C GLN A 383 22.43 43.67 38.47
N ILE A 384 21.53 43.99 37.53
CA ILE A 384 20.08 44.05 37.78
C ILE A 384 19.54 42.69 38.21
N THR A 385 19.92 41.62 37.50
CA THR A 385 19.51 40.24 37.82
C THR A 385 19.99 39.81 39.22
N SER A 386 21.18 40.25 39.64
CA SER A 386 21.72 39.95 40.98
C SER A 386 21.08 40.71 42.14
N MET A 387 20.21 41.71 41.88
CA MET A 387 19.57 42.53 42.91
C MET A 387 18.10 42.16 43.18
N LEU A 388 17.53 41.18 42.47
CA LEU A 388 16.18 40.69 42.75
C LEU A 388 16.22 39.63 43.87
N PRO A 389 15.43 39.79 44.96
CA PRO A 389 15.35 38.77 46.00
C PRO A 389 14.65 37.52 45.46
N SER A 390 15.20 36.34 45.76
CA SER A 390 14.63 35.07 45.32
C SER A 390 13.27 34.79 45.97
N LEU A 391 12.30 34.40 45.14
CA LEU A 391 11.06 33.78 45.60
C LEU A 391 11.38 32.43 46.26
N PRO A 392 10.72 32.04 47.37
CA PRO A 392 10.94 30.75 48.00
C PRO A 392 10.48 29.61 47.09
N GLU A 393 11.31 28.57 46.97
CA GLU A 393 11.03 27.41 46.12
C GLU A 393 9.83 26.59 46.65
N PRO A 394 8.97 26.05 45.76
CA PRO A 394 7.97 25.06 46.16
C PRO A 394 8.66 23.75 46.60
N PRO A 395 8.10 23.01 47.58
CA PRO A 395 8.71 21.79 48.09
C PRO A 395 8.91 20.74 46.97
N GLY A 396 10.10 20.14 46.96
CA GLY A 396 10.63 19.45 45.79
C GLY A 396 9.81 18.26 45.28
N ILE A 397 9.69 18.17 43.95
CA ILE A 397 9.21 16.98 43.26
C ILE A 397 10.25 15.86 43.47
N PRO A 398 9.86 14.66 43.98
CA PRO A 398 10.81 13.58 44.18
C PRO A 398 11.40 13.12 42.83
N ALA A 399 12.73 13.17 42.73
CA ALA A 399 13.43 12.79 41.51
C ALA A 399 13.16 11.33 41.14
N LEU A 400 12.64 11.10 39.93
CA LEU A 400 12.45 9.75 39.40
C LEU A 400 13.81 9.07 39.22
N PRO A 401 13.98 7.79 39.61
CA PRO A 401 15.25 7.11 39.52
C PRO A 401 15.67 6.94 38.06
N VAL A 402 16.77 7.58 37.68
CA VAL A 402 17.38 7.47 36.35
C VAL A 402 17.78 6.01 36.11
N LYS A 403 17.19 5.36 35.10
CA LYS A 403 17.62 4.02 34.69
C LYS A 403 19.07 4.08 34.18
N PRO A 404 19.97 3.19 34.64
CA PRO A 404 21.31 3.10 34.08
C PRO A 404 21.25 2.69 32.60
N ALA A 405 22.15 3.23 31.78
CA ALA A 405 22.17 3.02 30.34
C ALA A 405 22.39 1.54 29.92
N PHE A 406 22.95 0.73 30.82
CA PHE A 406 23.10 -0.72 30.66
C PHE A 406 22.68 -1.44 31.94
N GLY A 407 22.05 -2.61 31.79
CA GLY A 407 21.74 -3.50 32.91
C GLY A 407 22.98 -4.24 33.43
N PRO A 408 22.90 -4.88 34.62
CA PRO A 408 23.98 -5.70 35.13
C PRO A 408 24.28 -6.87 34.20
N VAL A 409 25.56 -7.17 33.97
CA VAL A 409 25.98 -8.28 33.10
C VAL A 409 25.77 -9.61 33.84
N ILE A 410 24.75 -10.37 33.43
CA ILE A 410 24.42 -11.67 34.01
C ILE A 410 25.19 -12.78 33.27
N PRO A 411 26.02 -13.58 33.95
CA PRO A 411 26.73 -14.69 33.32
C PRO A 411 25.78 -15.87 33.04
N LEU A 412 25.76 -16.33 31.79
CA LEU A 412 24.85 -17.37 31.27
C LEU A 412 24.90 -18.73 31.98
N GLY A 413 25.90 -18.97 32.83
CA GLY A 413 26.04 -20.21 33.63
C GLY A 413 25.34 -20.18 35.00
N ARG A 414 24.66 -19.10 35.38
CA ARG A 414 24.03 -18.97 36.70
C ARG A 414 22.54 -19.29 36.64
N ALA A 415 22.11 -20.33 37.36
CA ALA A 415 20.69 -20.53 37.64
C ALA A 415 20.20 -19.38 38.54
N GLU A 416 19.24 -18.60 38.06
CA GLU A 416 18.60 -17.56 38.87
C GLU A 416 17.64 -18.20 39.88
N VAL A 417 17.94 -18.01 41.16
CA VAL A 417 17.07 -18.42 42.27
C VAL A 417 16.77 -17.18 43.09
N THR A 418 15.49 -16.83 43.20
CA THR A 418 15.00 -15.71 44.01
C THR A 418 15.49 -15.84 45.46
N PRO A 419 15.89 -14.75 46.14
CA PRO A 419 16.14 -14.79 47.58
C PRO A 419 14.93 -15.36 48.33
N GLY A 420 15.11 -16.52 48.97
CA GLY A 420 14.03 -17.29 49.62
C GLY A 420 13.56 -18.54 48.86
N GLY A 421 14.01 -18.80 47.63
CA GLY A 421 13.77 -20.06 46.92
C GLY A 421 12.34 -20.31 46.42
N THR A 422 11.42 -19.36 46.62
CA THR A 422 10.02 -19.49 46.21
C THR A 422 9.88 -19.37 44.68
N LEU A 423 9.41 -20.45 44.04
CA LEU A 423 8.94 -20.40 42.65
C LEU A 423 7.74 -19.44 42.54
N ILE A 424 7.61 -18.73 41.41
CA ILE A 424 6.42 -17.90 41.15
C ILE A 424 5.20 -18.81 40.95
N SER A 425 4.48 -19.06 42.04
CA SER A 425 3.06 -19.36 41.97
C SER A 425 2.33 -18.12 41.46
N GLY A 426 1.33 -18.33 40.60
CA GLY A 426 0.56 -17.23 40.02
C GLY A 426 -0.05 -16.35 41.12
N ARG A 427 0.13 -15.03 41.00
CA ARG A 427 -0.33 -13.98 41.93
C ARG A 427 -1.62 -14.40 42.64
N GLN A 428 -1.52 -14.65 43.95
CA GLN A 428 -2.65 -15.06 44.78
C GLN A 428 -3.77 -14.05 44.58
N ARG A 429 -4.91 -14.50 44.04
CA ARG A 429 -6.02 -13.61 43.70
C ARG A 429 -6.58 -13.01 44.98
N ASP A 430 -6.67 -11.68 44.99
CA ASP A 430 -7.50 -10.95 45.95
C ASP A 430 -8.92 -11.53 45.89
N GLY A 431 -9.50 -11.85 47.06
CA GLY A 431 -10.75 -12.60 47.13
C GLY A 431 -11.92 -11.82 46.52
N ASP A 432 -12.67 -12.46 45.62
CA ASP A 432 -13.90 -11.92 45.02
C ASP A 432 -15.02 -11.74 46.06
N ALA A 433 -14.92 -10.70 46.89
CA ALA A 433 -15.90 -10.36 47.94
C ALA A 433 -17.32 -10.09 47.40
N SER A 434 -17.44 -9.88 46.09
CA SER A 434 -18.72 -9.72 45.37
C SER A 434 -19.19 -11.00 44.66
N GLY A 435 -18.44 -12.11 44.70
CA GLY A 435 -18.81 -13.41 44.11
C GLY A 435 -18.96 -13.43 42.58
N ASN A 436 -18.57 -12.36 41.88
CA ASN A 436 -18.85 -12.17 40.46
C ASN A 436 -18.13 -13.18 39.56
N VAL A 437 -16.89 -13.55 39.89
CA VAL A 437 -16.11 -14.53 39.11
C VAL A 437 -16.73 -15.94 39.19
N GLU A 438 -17.24 -16.37 40.35
CA GLU A 438 -17.95 -17.64 40.49
C GLU A 438 -19.26 -17.64 39.68
N ARG A 439 -20.03 -16.54 39.81
CA ARG A 439 -21.33 -16.37 39.15
C ARG A 439 -21.21 -16.41 37.61
N VAL A 440 -20.18 -15.80 37.05
CA VAL A 440 -19.93 -15.76 35.61
C VAL A 440 -19.26 -17.05 35.12
N LEU A 441 -18.16 -17.48 35.73
CA LEU A 441 -17.33 -18.58 35.19
C LEU A 441 -17.82 -19.99 35.56
N GLN A 442 -18.49 -20.17 36.71
CA GLN A 442 -19.02 -21.48 37.11
C GLN A 442 -20.51 -21.60 36.84
N ARG A 443 -21.29 -20.54 37.07
CA ARG A 443 -22.76 -20.56 36.95
C ARG A 443 -23.30 -19.96 35.64
N GLY A 444 -22.44 -19.45 34.75
CA GLY A 444 -22.83 -18.92 33.43
C GLY A 444 -23.81 -17.75 33.48
N SER A 445 -23.84 -17.01 34.59
CA SER A 445 -24.89 -16.02 34.90
C SER A 445 -24.29 -14.63 35.09
N ALA A 446 -25.08 -13.58 34.79
CA ALA A 446 -24.58 -12.20 34.77
C ALA A 446 -24.00 -11.77 36.12
N PRO A 447 -22.90 -10.98 36.14
CA PRO A 447 -22.32 -10.46 37.37
C PRO A 447 -23.32 -9.55 38.10
N MET A 448 -23.17 -9.42 39.41
CA MET A 448 -23.90 -8.38 40.14
C MET A 448 -23.36 -7.00 39.77
N PRO A 449 -24.25 -6.03 39.50
CA PRO A 449 -23.86 -4.70 39.09
C PRO A 449 -23.10 -3.99 40.22
N GLN A 450 -22.10 -3.19 39.85
CA GLN A 450 -21.29 -2.44 40.81
C GLN A 450 -21.39 -0.93 40.56
N PRO A 451 -21.49 -0.09 41.62
CA PRO A 451 -21.56 1.36 41.47
C PRO A 451 -20.44 1.91 40.58
N GLY A 452 -20.81 2.67 39.55
CA GLY A 452 -19.87 3.25 38.58
C GLY A 452 -19.50 2.36 37.38
N ARG A 453 -19.97 1.11 37.31
CA ARG A 453 -19.94 0.31 36.07
C ARG A 453 -21.18 0.58 35.22
N ALA A 454 -21.05 0.38 33.91
CA ALA A 454 -22.15 0.48 32.94
C ALA A 454 -23.23 -0.63 33.07
N ASP A 455 -23.14 -1.48 34.10
CA ASP A 455 -24.14 -2.48 34.46
C ASP A 455 -25.05 -2.06 35.65
N ASP A 456 -24.71 -0.98 36.38
CA ASP A 456 -25.56 -0.46 37.46
C ASP A 456 -26.50 0.66 36.98
N PHE A 457 -27.78 0.32 36.80
CA PHE A 457 -28.83 1.23 36.31
C PHE A 457 -29.52 2.03 37.44
N LYS A 458 -28.96 2.05 38.65
CA LYS A 458 -29.51 2.79 39.80
C LYS A 458 -29.13 4.27 39.73
N TRP A 459 -30.12 5.11 39.48
CA TRP A 459 -29.99 6.55 39.69
C TRP A 459 -30.00 6.88 41.19
N PRO A 460 -29.14 7.78 41.68
CA PRO A 460 -29.25 8.32 43.04
C PRO A 460 -30.61 9.02 43.23
N PRO A 461 -31.25 8.91 44.40
CA PRO A 461 -32.31 9.83 44.77
C PRO A 461 -31.72 11.25 44.87
N GLY A 462 -32.42 12.23 44.28
CA GLY A 462 -32.07 13.66 44.32
C GLY A 462 -32.78 14.43 45.42
#